data_AF-A0A914UE56-F1
#
_entry.id   AF-A0A914UE56-F1
#
_cell.length_a   1.000
_cell.length_b   1.000
_cell.length_c   1.000
_cell.angle_alpha   90.00
_cell.angle_beta   90.00
_cell.angle_gamma   90.00
#
_symmetry.space_group_name_H-M   'P 1'
#
loop_
_entity.id
_entity.type
_entity.pdbx_description
1 polymer ?
#
loop_
_entity_poly.entity_id
_entity_poly.type
_entity_poly.pdbx_seq_one_letter_code
_entity_poly.pdbx_strand_id
1 'polypeptide(L)'
;MIQALAGFLTSTAAMEQNSFCLDRLIYIRSKWDDKAFENLEDSHGKKWSYSNRLTLERSCHASCFFAIVVLHWVDLLFSRTCTNSLVTQGFSNNVLNTGLFSTIVISMVIVYIPYIDQMC
;
A
#
# COMPACT_ATOMS: atom_id res chain seq x y z
N MET A 1 -5.45 -4.38 14.50
CA MET A 1 -6.53 -3.46 14.05
C MET A 1 -5.97 -2.22 13.34
N ILE A 2 -4.94 -1.55 13.89
CA ILE A 2 -4.38 -0.32 13.28
C ILE A 2 -3.76 -0.54 11.89
N GLN A 3 -3.20 -1.73 11.65
CA GLN A 3 -2.59 -2.10 10.38
C GLN A 3 -3.57 -2.13 9.20
N ALA A 4 -4.79 -2.63 9.42
CA ALA A 4 -5.82 -2.64 8.38
C ALA A 4 -6.28 -1.22 8.03
N LEU A 5 -6.41 -0.35 9.03
CA LEU A 5 -6.80 1.05 8.84
C LEU A 5 -5.75 1.82 8.03
N ALA A 6 -4.47 1.64 8.35
CA ALA A 6 -3.39 2.31 7.62
C ALA A 6 -3.28 1.86 6.17
N GLY A 7 -3.46 0.55 5.91
CA GLY A 7 -3.56 0.03 4.54
C GLY A 7 -4.72 0.69 3.79
N PHE A 8 -5.91 0.71 4.39
CA PHE A 8 -7.08 1.34 3.80
C PHE A 8 -6.89 2.84 3.52
N LEU A 9 -6.33 3.59 4.47
CA LEU A 9 -6.07 5.04 4.31
C LEU A 9 -5.04 5.32 3.21
N THR A 10 -3.98 4.52 3.13
CA THR A 10 -2.93 4.70 2.10
C THR A 10 -3.46 4.41 0.70
N SER A 11 -4.22 3.32 0.54
CA SER A 11 -4.91 2.99 -0.70
C SER A 11 -5.89 4.08 -1.13
N THR A 12 -6.65 4.61 -0.18
CA THR A 12 -7.61 5.67 -0.46
C THR A 12 -6.92 6.97 -0.88
N ALA A 13 -5.81 7.32 -0.22
CA ALA A 13 -4.99 8.47 -0.60
C ALA A 13 -4.38 8.30 -2.00
N ALA A 14 -3.94 7.09 -2.36
CA ALA A 14 -3.44 6.80 -3.70
C ALA A 14 -4.53 6.94 -4.79
N MET A 15 -5.77 6.59 -4.47
CA MET A 15 -6.92 6.80 -5.38
C MET A 15 -7.30 8.28 -5.50
N GLU A 16 -7.21 9.04 -4.40
CA GLU A 16 -7.46 10.49 -4.41
C GLU A 16 -6.46 11.24 -5.30
N GLN A 17 -5.18 10.86 -5.28
CA GLN A 17 -4.17 11.40 -6.20
C GLN A 17 -4.54 11.20 -7.68
N ASN A 18 -5.29 10.14 -7.98
CA ASN A 18 -5.82 9.84 -9.31
C ASN A 18 -7.22 10.41 -9.53
N SER A 19 -7.65 11.42 -8.75
CA SER A 19 -8.93 12.13 -8.92
C SER A 19 -10.20 11.32 -8.61
N PHE A 20 -10.04 10.16 -7.97
CA PHE A 20 -11.15 9.37 -7.46
C PHE A 20 -11.40 9.71 -5.99
N CYS A 21 -12.34 10.63 -5.73
CA CYS A 21 -12.76 10.93 -4.37
C CYS A 21 -13.46 9.71 -3.74
N LEU A 22 -13.29 9.54 -2.42
CA LEU A 22 -13.95 8.52 -1.60
C LEU A 22 -15.46 8.40 -1.88
N ASP A 23 -16.15 9.53 -2.02
CA ASP A 23 -17.59 9.59 -2.27
C ASP A 23 -17.98 8.96 -3.62
N ARG A 24 -17.18 9.19 -4.66
CA ARG A 24 -17.33 8.61 -6.00
C ARG A 24 -16.97 7.12 -6.05
N LEU A 25 -16.13 6.67 -5.12
CA LEU A 25 -15.68 5.28 -5.00
C LEU A 25 -16.78 4.34 -4.50
N ILE A 26 -17.70 4.87 -3.69
CA ILE A 26 -18.81 4.10 -3.15
C ILE A 26 -19.77 3.80 -4.31
N TYR A 27 -20.16 2.53 -4.47
CA TYR A 27 -21.09 2.03 -5.50
C TYR A 27 -20.53 1.87 -6.94
N ILE A 28 -19.25 2.17 -7.21
CA ILE A 28 -18.69 2.08 -8.57
C ILE A 28 -18.26 0.66 -9.01
N ARG A 29 -18.19 -0.31 -8.09
CA ARG A 29 -17.62 -1.65 -8.34
C ARG A 29 -18.25 -2.37 -9.54
N SER A 30 -19.56 -2.28 -9.73
CA SER A 30 -20.25 -2.92 -10.87
C SER A 30 -19.84 -2.33 -12.21
N LYS A 31 -19.59 -1.01 -12.30
CA LYS A 31 -19.12 -0.36 -13.52
C LYS A 31 -17.61 -0.49 -13.70
N TRP A 32 -16.89 -0.66 -12.60
CA TRP A 32 -15.44 -0.84 -12.59
C TRP A 32 -15.02 -2.20 -13.18
N ASP A 33 -15.73 -3.27 -12.82
CA ASP A 33 -15.45 -4.65 -13.27
C ASP A 33 -15.87 -4.91 -14.73
N ASP A 34 -16.79 -4.10 -15.27
CA ASP A 34 -17.29 -4.25 -16.63
C ASP A 34 -16.22 -3.92 -17.67
N LYS A 35 -15.83 -4.95 -18.44
CA LYS A 35 -14.82 -4.89 -19.51
C LYS A 35 -15.32 -4.16 -20.76
N ALA A 36 -16.62 -4.12 -21.00
CA ALA A 36 -17.21 -3.49 -22.17
C ALA A 36 -17.42 -1.97 -21.98
N PHE A 37 -17.40 -1.50 -20.73
CA PHE A 37 -17.64 -0.10 -20.38
C PHE A 37 -16.35 0.72 -20.38
N GLU A 38 -15.92 1.29 -21.51
CA GLU A 38 -14.64 2.03 -21.63
C GLU A 38 -14.68 3.53 -21.22
N ASN A 39 -15.85 4.05 -20.83
CA ASN A 39 -16.06 5.48 -20.58
C ASN A 39 -16.44 5.75 -19.11
N LEU A 40 -15.67 5.22 -18.16
CA LEU A 40 -15.85 5.56 -16.76
C LEU A 40 -15.33 6.98 -16.50
N GLU A 41 -16.20 7.87 -16.03
CA GLU A 41 -15.85 9.28 -15.82
C GLU A 41 -15.35 9.53 -14.40
N ASP A 42 -14.27 10.29 -14.23
CA ASP A 42 -13.71 10.71 -12.94
C ASP A 42 -14.40 11.93 -12.35
N SER A 43 -14.07 12.28 -11.11
CA SER A 43 -14.51 13.53 -10.45
C SER A 43 -14.08 14.79 -11.23
N HIS A 44 -13.05 14.68 -12.08
CA HIS A 44 -12.57 15.75 -12.97
C HIS A 44 -13.04 15.61 -14.43
N GLY A 45 -13.99 14.72 -14.73
CA GLY A 45 -14.53 14.55 -16.10
C GLY A 45 -13.62 13.77 -17.06
N LYS A 46 -12.53 13.16 -16.59
CA LYS A 46 -11.66 12.30 -17.42
C LYS A 46 -12.31 10.94 -17.64
N LYS A 47 -12.24 10.42 -18.86
CA LYS A 47 -12.73 9.07 -19.21
C LYS A 47 -11.62 8.03 -19.06
N TRP A 48 -11.92 6.93 -18.38
CA TRP A 48 -10.98 5.84 -18.13
C TRP A 48 -11.36 4.57 -18.90
N SER A 49 -10.45 4.14 -19.77
CA SER A 49 -10.50 2.81 -20.38
C SER A 49 -10.27 1.72 -19.33
N TYR A 50 -10.68 0.49 -19.63
CA TYR A 50 -10.51 -0.68 -18.76
C TYR A 50 -9.05 -0.93 -18.36
N SER A 51 -8.12 -0.81 -19.32
CA SER A 51 -6.68 -1.03 -19.05
C SER A 51 -6.13 -0.07 -18.00
N ASN A 52 -6.52 1.21 -18.06
CA ASN A 52 -6.05 2.22 -17.11
C ASN A 52 -6.64 1.99 -15.71
N ARG A 53 -7.90 1.55 -15.63
CA ARG A 53 -8.55 1.19 -14.36
C ARG A 53 -7.85 0.01 -13.70
N LEU A 54 -7.49 -0.99 -14.50
CA LEU A 54 -6.76 -2.15 -14.01
C LEU A 54 -5.37 -1.75 -13.47
N THR A 55 -4.62 -0.90 -14.19
CA THR A 55 -3.35 -0.36 -13.67
C THR A 55 -3.55 0.39 -12.36
N LEU A 56 -4.59 1.21 -12.25
CA LEU A 56 -4.87 1.96 -11.02
C LEU A 56 -5.26 1.05 -9.84
N GLU A 57 -6.07 0.00 -10.07
CA GLU A 57 -6.42 -0.99 -9.05
C GLU A 57 -5.18 -1.72 -8.53
N ARG A 58 -4.23 -2.05 -9.42
CA ARG A 58 -2.95 -2.68 -9.06
C ARG A 58 -2.09 -1.77 -8.21
N SER A 59 -1.92 -0.51 -8.60
CA SER A 59 -1.16 0.47 -7.80
C SER A 59 -1.81 0.69 -6.42
N CYS A 60 -3.15 0.63 -6.34
CA CYS A 60 -3.88 0.69 -5.07
C CYS A 60 -3.56 -0.51 -4.15
N HIS A 61 -3.53 -1.73 -4.70
CA HIS A 61 -3.11 -2.92 -3.95
C HIS A 61 -1.65 -2.86 -3.52
N ALA A 62 -0.75 -2.39 -4.38
CA ALA A 62 0.67 -2.21 -4.06
C ALA A 62 0.87 -1.22 -2.90
N SER A 63 0.15 -0.08 -2.92
CA SER A 63 0.23 0.91 -1.85
C SER A 63 -0.30 0.38 -0.50
N CYS A 64 -1.36 -0.44 -0.50
CA CYS A 64 -1.86 -1.13 0.70
C CYS A 64 -0.80 -2.04 1.30
N PHE A 65 -0.18 -2.86 0.45
CA PHE A 65 0.86 -3.80 0.85
C PHE A 65 2.07 -3.06 1.43
N PHE A 66 2.52 -1.99 0.78
CA PHE A 66 3.62 -1.18 1.28
C PHE A 66 3.33 -0.57 2.66
N ALA A 67 2.12 -0.03 2.87
CA ALA A 67 1.72 0.51 4.17
C ALA A 67 1.73 -0.55 5.28
N ILE A 68 1.26 -1.76 4.96
CA ILE A 68 1.30 -2.92 5.86
C ILE A 68 2.75 -3.28 6.23
N VAL A 69 3.65 -3.30 5.27
CA VAL A 69 5.06 -3.63 5.47
C VAL A 69 5.77 -2.59 6.34
N VAL A 70 5.52 -1.30 6.12
CA VAL A 70 6.08 -0.24 6.97
C VAL A 70 5.61 -0.38 8.41
N LEU A 71 4.32 -0.66 8.63
CA LEU A 71 3.81 -0.91 9.97
C LEU A 71 4.42 -2.15 10.61
N HIS A 72 4.68 -3.20 9.84
CA HIS A 72 5.37 -4.38 10.36
C HIS A 72 6.74 -4.03 10.96
N TRP A 73 7.50 -3.11 10.35
CA TRP A 73 8.75 -2.61 10.91
C TRP A 73 8.53 -1.84 12.22
N VAL A 74 7.48 -1.04 12.28
CA VAL A 74 7.11 -0.28 13.49
C VAL A 74 6.68 -1.22 14.61
N ASP A 75 5.90 -2.26 14.32
CA ASP A 75 5.50 -3.29 15.29
C ASP A 75 6.71 -4.08 15.80
N LEU A 76 7.64 -4.44 14.91
CA LEU A 76 8.93 -5.05 15.27
C LEU A 76 9.76 -4.16 16.20
N LEU A 77 9.79 -2.84 15.94
CA LEU A 77 10.46 -1.88 16.79
C LEU A 77 9.75 -1.72 18.15
N PHE A 78 8.42 -1.63 18.15
CA PHE A 78 7.63 -1.41 19.36
C PHE A 78 7.66 -2.61 20.31
N SER A 79 7.59 -3.83 19.76
CA SER A 79 7.73 -5.08 20.53
C SER A 79 9.05 -5.18 21.30
N ARG A 80 10.09 -4.42 20.90
CA ARG A 80 11.37 -4.33 21.61
C ARG A 80 11.40 -3.27 22.70
N THR A 81 10.50 -2.29 22.65
CA THR A 81 10.55 -1.09 23.51
C THR A 81 9.62 -1.18 24.73
N CYS A 82 8.80 -2.24 24.85
CA CYS A 82 7.81 -2.37 25.91
C CYS A 82 8.37 -2.66 27.31
N THR A 83 9.66 -3.00 27.47
CA THR A 83 10.24 -3.35 28.78
C THR A 83 11.47 -2.54 29.18
N ASN A 84 12.13 -1.84 28.25
CA ASN A 84 13.20 -0.89 28.53
C ASN A 84 13.24 0.17 27.41
N SER A 85 13.65 1.40 27.74
CA SER A 85 13.78 2.47 26.76
C SER A 85 14.82 2.11 25.70
N LEU A 86 14.50 2.37 24.41
CA LEU A 86 15.37 2.17 23.24
C LEU A 86 16.78 2.74 23.42
N VAL A 87 16.91 3.78 24.25
CA VAL A 87 18.16 4.50 24.52
C VAL A 87 19.08 3.75 25.50
N THR A 88 18.54 2.90 26.37
CA THR A 88 19.32 2.25 27.45
C THR A 88 19.78 0.83 27.11
N GLN A 89 19.16 0.18 26.10
CA GLN A 89 19.32 -1.26 25.84
C GLN A 89 20.40 -1.61 24.79
N GLY A 90 20.69 -0.70 23.84
CA GLY A 90 21.67 -0.94 22.76
C GLY A 90 21.26 -2.01 21.73
N PHE A 91 21.79 -1.91 20.50
CA PHE A 91 21.49 -2.82 19.37
C PHE A 91 22.35 -4.10 19.36
N SER A 92 22.35 -4.89 20.44
CA SER A 92 23.19 -6.11 20.53
C SER A 92 22.58 -7.36 19.86
N ASN A 93 21.28 -7.33 19.52
CA ASN A 93 20.59 -8.51 18.98
C ASN A 93 20.79 -8.63 17.46
N ASN A 94 21.80 -9.39 17.05
CA ASN A 94 22.17 -9.57 15.65
C ASN A 94 21.07 -10.26 14.80
N VAL A 95 20.30 -11.17 15.38
CA VAL A 95 19.20 -11.88 14.69
C VAL A 95 18.07 -10.91 14.34
N LEU A 96 17.69 -10.04 15.27
CA LEU A 96 16.66 -9.03 15.01
C LEU A 96 17.12 -8.03 13.95
N ASN A 97 18.34 -7.52 14.09
CA ASN A 97 18.86 -6.50 13.17
C ASN A 97 18.97 -7.05 11.74
N THR A 98 19.34 -8.34 11.62
CA THR A 98 19.36 -9.05 10.33
C THR A 98 17.96 -9.23 9.74
N GLY A 99 16.94 -9.54 10.56
CA GLY A 99 15.55 -9.64 10.10
C GLY A 99 14.95 -8.30 9.67
N LEU A 100 15.27 -7.22 10.39
CA LEU A 100 14.80 -5.88 10.03
C LEU A 100 15.48 -5.40 8.74
N PHE A 101 16.79 -5.66 8.60
CA PHE A 101 17.50 -5.39 7.35
C PHE A 101 16.98 -6.21 6.18
N SER A 102 16.75 -7.52 6.35
CA SER A 102 16.27 -8.38 5.26
C SER A 102 14.88 -7.95 4.75
N THR A 103 13.99 -7.54 5.66
CA THR A 103 12.67 -7.03 5.26
C THR A 103 12.76 -5.70 4.53
N ILE A 104 13.66 -4.79 4.92
CA ILE A 104 13.93 -3.55 4.16
C ILE A 104 14.40 -3.87 2.74
N VAL A 105 15.36 -4.79 2.60
CA VAL A 105 15.88 -5.20 1.29
C VAL A 105 14.76 -5.80 0.42
N ILE A 106 13.97 -6.72 0.95
CA ILE A 106 12.84 -7.33 0.22
C ILE A 106 11.83 -6.26 -0.21
N SER A 107 11.56 -5.28 0.64
CA SER A 107 10.59 -4.22 0.35
C SER A 107 11.09 -3.28 -0.75
N MET A 108 12.37 -2.90 -0.71
CA MET A 108 13.00 -2.15 -1.79
C MET A 108 12.95 -2.92 -3.11
N VAL A 109 13.25 -4.22 -3.08
CA VAL A 109 13.17 -5.10 -4.26
C VAL A 109 11.75 -5.12 -4.83
N ILE A 110 10.71 -5.22 -4.00
CA ILE A 110 9.31 -5.24 -4.45
C ILE A 110 8.88 -3.88 -5.05
N VAL A 111 9.28 -2.76 -4.45
CA VAL A 111 8.87 -1.42 -4.92
C VAL A 111 9.63 -0.96 -6.17
N TYR A 112 10.94 -1.27 -6.25
CA TYR A 112 11.79 -0.77 -7.34
C TYR A 112 11.84 -1.69 -8.56
N ILE A 113 11.36 -2.93 -8.46
CA ILE A 113 11.24 -3.80 -9.63
C ILE A 113 9.89 -3.52 -10.30
N PRO A 114 9.86 -2.80 -11.45
CA PRO A 114 8.62 -2.42 -12.13
C PRO A 114 7.83 -3.64 -12.63
N TYR A 115 8.47 -4.81 -12.66
CA TYR A 115 7.87 -6.08 -13.06
C TYR A 115 6.79 -6.57 -12.08
N ILE A 116 6.86 -6.21 -10.79
CA ILE A 116 5.86 -6.65 -9.80
C ILE A 116 4.61 -5.77 -9.83
N ASP A 117 4.75 -4.47 -10.10
CA ASP A 117 3.62 -3.54 -10.30
C ASP A 117 2.76 -3.93 -11.53
N GLN A 118 3.35 -4.60 -12.52
CA GLN A 118 2.65 -5.09 -13.71
C GLN A 118 2.01 -6.50 -13.55
N MET A 119 2.44 -7.29 -12.57
CA MET A 119 2.04 -8.70 -12.40
C MET A 119 1.07 -8.99 -11.24
N CYS A 120 1.00 -8.12 -10.23
CA CYS A 120 -0.16 -8.09 -9.32
C CYS A 120 -1.37 -7.47 -10.03
#